data_AF-A0A7L2SBY7-F1
#
_entry.id   AF-A0A7L2SBY7-F1
#
_cell.length_a   1.000
_cell.length_b   1.000
_cell.length_c   1.000
_cell.angle_alpha   90.00
_cell.angle_beta   90.00
_cell.angle_gamma   90.00
#
_symmetry.space_group_name_H-M   'P 1'
#
loop_
_entity.id
_entity.type
_entity.pdbx_description
1 polymer ?
#
loop_
_entity_poly.entity_id
_entity_poly.type
_entity_poly.pdbx_seq_one_letter_code
_entity_poly.pdbx_strand_id
1 'polypeptide(L)' 'EISADGKGFTVELWKKGLLWDSILGVLWIPLATVDYATDEGPGSWWRLHSEVIKNGSEIQGTKTPTSHEILLDIYFALPF' A
#
# COMPACT_ATOMS: atom_id res chain seq x y z
N GLU A 1 -9.28 -4.62 -0.35
CA GLU A 1 -10.30 -4.09 -1.28
C GLU A 1 -9.78 -4.32 -2.70
N ILE A 2 -10.64 -4.75 -3.64
CA ILE A 2 -10.23 -5.03 -5.02
C ILE A 2 -10.66 -3.84 -5.88
N SER A 3 -9.74 -3.19 -6.58
CA SER A 3 -10.06 -2.13 -7.54
C SER A 3 -10.10 -2.69 -8.95
N ALA A 4 -11.14 -2.34 -9.70
CA ALA A 4 -11.41 -2.92 -11.00
C ALA A 4 -10.66 -2.27 -12.17
N ASP A 5 -10.06 -1.08 -12.03
CA ASP A 5 -9.56 -0.35 -13.22
C ASP A 5 -8.53 0.80 -12.98
N GLY A 6 -7.69 0.71 -11.95
CA GLY A 6 -6.79 1.83 -11.59
C GLY A 6 -5.35 1.44 -11.28
N LYS A 7 -4.40 2.31 -11.68
CA LYS A 7 -3.02 2.29 -11.15
C LYS A 7 -3.08 2.47 -9.62
N GLY A 8 -2.15 1.83 -8.91
CA GLY A 8 -2.08 1.89 -7.46
C GLY A 8 -0.66 2.11 -6.97
N PHE A 9 -0.55 2.54 -5.72
CA PHE A 9 0.70 2.62 -4.98
C PHE A 9 0.89 1.34 -4.16
N THR A 10 2.01 0.66 -4.37
CA THR A 10 2.35 -0.56 -3.62
C THR A 10 3.38 -0.22 -2.55
N VAL A 11 3.09 -0.60 -1.32
CA VAL A 11 3.99 -0.44 -0.16
C VAL A 11 4.39 -1.83 0.31
N GLU A 12 5.69 -2.08 0.41
CA GLU A 12 6.23 -3.34 0.90
C GLU A 12 7.08 -3.11 2.15
N LEU A 13 6.79 -3.85 3.21
CA LEU A 13 7.58 -3.83 4.44
C LEU A 13 8.54 -5.01 4.42
N TRP A 14 9.84 -4.73 4.44
CA TRP A 14 10.90 -5.73 4.41
C TRP A 14 11.69 -5.74 5.72
N LYS A 15 11.90 -6.93 6.28
CA LYS A 15 12.84 -7.16 7.38
C LYS A 15 14.21 -7.50 6.79
N LYS A 16 15.21 -6.68 7.12
CA LYS A 16 16.60 -6.95 6.77
C LYS A 16 17.05 -8.28 7.39
N GLY A 17 17.62 -9.17 6.58
CA GLY A 17 18.32 -10.36 7.07
C GLY A 17 19.81 -10.34 6.74
N LEU A 18 20.54 -11.34 7.27
CA LEU A 18 21.99 -11.44 7.09
C LEU A 18 22.36 -11.82 5.65
N LEU A 19 21.64 -12.78 5.06
CA LEU A 19 21.88 -13.29 3.70
C LEU A 19 20.78 -12.87 2.72
N TRP A 20 19.52 -12.81 3.19
CA TRP A 20 18.37 -12.38 2.40
C TRP A 20 17.41 -11.60 3.28
N ASP A 21 16.68 -10.66 2.67
CA ASP A 21 15.61 -9.93 3.34
C ASP A 21 14.31 -10.72 3.24
N SER A 22 13.42 -10.54 4.22
CA SER A 22 12.13 -11.22 4.28
C SER A 22 11.00 -10.21 4.25
N ILE A 23 10.05 -10.39 3.34
CA ILE A 23 8.85 -9.54 3.30
C ILE A 23 7.96 -9.84 4.51
N LEU A 24 7.59 -8.79 5.25
CA LEU A 24 6.66 -8.86 6.38
C LEU A 24 5.22 -8.61 5.94
N GLY A 25 5.03 -7.86 4.86
CA GLY A 25 3.73 -7.69 4.23
C GLY A 25 3.73 -6.61 3.17
N VAL A 26 2.64 -6.59 2.42
CA VAL A 26 2.36 -5.69 1.30
C VAL A 26 1.02 -4.99 1.53
N LEU A 27 0.94 -3.75 1.07
CA LEU A 27 -0.27 -2.96 0.98
C LEU A 27 -0.37 -2.43 -0.44
N TRP A 28 -1.59 -2.44 -0.98
CA TRP A 28 -1.90 -1.82 -2.26
C TRP A 28 -2.97 -0.77 -2.06
N ILE A 29 -2.67 0.47 -2.45
CA ILE A 29 -3.54 1.64 -2.32
C ILE A 29 -3.95 2.09 -3.73
N PRO A 30 -5.22 2.01 -4.12
CA PRO A 30 -5.68 2.59 -5.37
C PRO A 30 -5.42 4.10 -5.39
N LEU A 31 -4.78 4.64 -6.44
CA LEU A 31 -4.52 6.09 -6.49
C LEU A 31 -5.81 6.92 -6.53
N ALA A 32 -6.89 6.35 -7.06
CA ALA A 32 -8.20 7.01 -7.11
C ALA A 32 -8.84 7.23 -5.72
N THR A 33 -8.33 6.59 -4.67
CA THR A 33 -8.80 6.79 -3.28
C THR A 33 -7.90 7.72 -2.47
N VAL A 34 -6.88 8.32 -3.11
CA VAL A 34 -5.96 9.25 -2.46
C VAL A 34 -6.46 10.67 -2.66
N ASP A 35 -6.68 11.38 -1.56
CA ASP A 35 -7.17 12.76 -1.57
C ASP A 35 -6.06 13.76 -1.90
N TYR A 36 -6.46 14.99 -2.24
CA TYR A 36 -5.54 16.12 -2.37
C TYR A 36 -5.42 16.86 -1.03
N ALA A 37 -4.21 17.33 -0.69
CA ALA A 37 -3.98 18.16 0.49
C ALA A 37 -2.87 19.20 0.26
N THR A 38 -2.88 20.25 1.09
CA THR A 38 -1.84 21.30 1.11
C THR A 38 -0.69 20.97 2.05
N ASP A 39 -0.99 20.25 3.13
CA ASP A 39 -0.08 20.02 4.26
C ASP A 39 -0.12 18.55 4.69
N GLU A 40 0.94 18.09 5.34
CA GLU A 40 1.02 16.75 5.91
C GLU A 40 -0.02 16.54 7.01
N GLY A 41 -0.70 15.41 6.96
CA GLY A 41 -1.68 14.95 7.94
C GLY A 41 -1.09 13.97 8.96
N PRO A 42 -1.91 13.55 9.95
CA PRO A 42 -1.51 12.56 10.95
C PRO A 42 -1.40 11.12 10.39
N GLY A 43 -1.86 10.89 9.16
CA GLY A 43 -1.94 9.58 8.54
C GLY A 43 -2.99 8.65 9.16
N SER A 44 -2.99 7.40 8.72
CA SER A 44 -3.84 6.32 9.22
C SER A 44 -3.06 5.01 9.34
N TRP A 45 -3.46 4.14 10.26
CA TRP A 45 -2.88 2.80 10.39
C TRP A 45 -3.44 1.87 9.32
N TRP A 46 -2.56 1.28 8.52
CA TRP A 46 -2.91 0.35 7.45
C TRP A 46 -2.44 -1.06 7.75
N ARG A 47 -3.34 -2.02 7.63
CA ARG A 47 -3.02 -3.44 7.79
C ARG A 47 -2.26 -3.97 6.58
N LEU A 48 -1.12 -4.60 6.83
CA LEU A 48 -0.36 -5.29 5.79
C LEU A 48 -0.90 -6.70 5.55
N HIS A 49 -0.68 -7.19 4.34
CA HIS A 49 -1.19 -8.47 3.85
C HIS A 49 -0.03 -9.32 3.31
N SER A 50 -0.17 -10.65 3.28
CA SER A 50 0.91 -11.53 2.79
C SER A 50 0.86 -11.79 1.29
N GLU A 51 -0.26 -11.52 0.64
CA GLU A 51 -0.48 -11.86 -0.77
C GLU A 51 -1.00 -10.66 -1.58
N VAL A 52 -0.53 -10.57 -2.82
CA VAL A 52 -1.02 -9.62 -3.83
C VAL A 52 -2.06 -10.32 -4.70
N ILE A 53 -3.19 -9.65 -4.95
CA ILE A 53 -4.20 -10.08 -5.92
C ILE A 53 -3.82 -9.50 -7.27
N LYS A 54 -3.69 -10.35 -8.29
CA LYS A 54 -3.34 -9.94 -9.65
C LYS A 54 -4.39 -10.36 -10.66
N ASN A 55 -4.60 -9.53 -11.68
CA ASN A 55 -5.29 -9.88 -12.92
C ASN A 55 -4.30 -9.72 -14.07
N GLY A 56 -3.82 -10.83 -14.63
CA GLY A 56 -2.68 -10.82 -15.55
C GLY A 56 -1.43 -10.23 -14.89
N SER A 57 -0.88 -9.17 -15.47
CA SER A 57 0.28 -8.44 -14.92
C SER A 57 -0.09 -7.32 -13.94
N GLU A 58 -1.37 -6.99 -13.79
CA GLU A 58 -1.82 -5.85 -12.98
C GLU A 58 -2.17 -6.26 -11.56
N ILE A 59 -1.78 -5.43 -10.59
CA ILE A 59 -2.15 -5.59 -9.19
C ILE A 59 -3.50 -4.92 -8.95
N GLN A 60 -4.44 -5.66 -8.37
CA GLN A 60 -5.78 -5.16 -8.06
C GLN A 60 -6.06 -5.03 -6.55
N GLY A 61 -5.14 -5.49 -5.71
CA GLY A 61 -5.29 -5.42 -4.26
C GLY A 61 -4.38 -6.39 -3.53
N THR A 62 -4.66 -6.58 -2.24
CA THR A 62 -3.97 -7.52 -1.37
C THR A 62 -4.97 -8.35 -0.56
N LYS A 63 -4.52 -9.51 -0.05
CA LYS A 63 -5.33 -10.42 0.78
C LYS A 63 -4.47 -11.17 1.79
N THR A 64 -5.14 -11.86 2.73
CA THR A 64 -4.51 -12.60 3.82
C THR A 64 -3.80 -11.64 4.79
N PRO A 65 -4.52 -11.04 5.74
CA PRO A 65 -3.96 -10.03 6.63
C PRO A 65 -2.87 -10.63 7.53
N THR A 66 -1.80 -9.87 7.76
CA THR A 66 -0.75 -10.21 8.72
C THR A 66 -1.03 -9.58 10.09
N SER A 67 -0.11 -9.71 11.05
CA SER A 67 -0.16 -8.98 12.32
C SER A 67 0.53 -7.61 12.25
N HIS A 68 1.06 -7.22 11.10
CA HIS A 68 1.83 -6.00 10.93
C HIS A 68 0.97 -4.86 10.40
N GLU A 69 1.18 -3.67 10.94
CA GLU A 69 0.52 -2.43 10.53
C GLU A 69 1.57 -1.35 10.26
N ILE A 70 1.25 -0.42 9.37
CA ILE A 70 2.09 0.73 9.04
C ILE A 70 1.26 2.01 9.12
N LEU A 71 1.78 3.04 9.79
CA LEU A 71 1.17 4.36 9.81
C LEU A 71 1.64 5.12 8.57
N LEU A 72 0.70 5.53 7.72
CA LEU A 72 0.98 6.26 6.49
C LEU A 72 0.04 7.45 6.35
N ASP A 73 0.62 8.60 6.03
CA ASP A 73 -0.08 9.74 5.46
C ASP A 73 0.21 9.79 3.96
N ILE A 74 -0.84 9.88 3.14
CA ILE A 74 -0.72 9.88 1.67
C ILE A 74 -1.73 10.85 1.08
N TYR A 75 -1.23 11.77 0.27
CA TYR A 75 -2.05 12.76 -0.42
C TYR A 75 -1.39 13.20 -1.72
N PHE A 76 -2.19 13.71 -2.65
CA PHE A 76 -1.69 14.46 -3.79
C PHE A 76 -1.53 15.94 -3.43
N ALA A 77 -0.39 16.54 -3.78
CA ALA A 77 -0.25 17.99 -3.70
C ALA A 77 -1.21 18.67 -4.71
N LEU A 78 -1.76 19.82 -4.33
CA LEU A 78 -2.56 20.62 -5.25
C LEU A 78 -1.72 21.10 -6.45
N PRO A 79 -2.26 21.09 -7.67
CA PRO A 79 -1.58 21.69 -8.81
C PRO A 79 -1.45 23.21 -8.61
N PHE A 80 -0.29 23.75 -9.01
CA PHE A 80 0.03 25.17 -8.97
C PHE A 80 -0.83 26.00 -9.94
#